data_AF-A0A9D6UQX8-F1
#
_entry.id   AF-A0A9D6UQX8-F1
#
_cell.length_a   1.000
_cell.length_b   1.000
_cell.length_c   1.000
_cell.angle_alpha   90.00
_cell.angle_beta   90.00
_cell.angle_gamma   90.00
#
_symmetry.space_group_name_H-M   'P 1'
#
loop_
_entity.id
_entity.type
_entity.pdbx_description
1 polymer ?
#
loop_
_entity_poly.entity_id
_entity_poly.type
_entity_poly.pdbx_seq_one_letter_code
_entity_poly.pdbx_strand_id
1 'polypeptide(L)' 'FVGSGVIEAACKTVVGSRLKQSGMFWTVRGANAILALRCCHLNGGFEDYWEARRPAA' A
#
# COMPACT_ATOMS: atom_id res chain seq x y z
N PHE A 1 -6.58 -19.98 17.67
CA PHE A 1 -7.21 -18.70 17.29
C PHE A 1 -7.19 -18.56 15.77
N VAL A 2 -8.32 -18.81 15.11
CA VAL A 2 -8.58 -18.26 13.77
C VAL A 2 -9.23 -16.91 14.01
N GLY A 3 -8.40 -15.90 14.24
CA GLY A 3 -8.85 -14.53 14.41
C GLY A 3 -8.43 -13.74 13.18
N SER A 4 -9.40 -13.27 12.39
CA SER A 4 -9.16 -12.34 11.29
C SER A 4 -8.54 -11.01 11.75
N GLY A 5 -8.47 -10.75 13.06
CA GLY A 5 -7.99 -9.50 13.63
C GLY A 5 -6.63 -9.02 13.10
N VAL A 6 -5.66 -9.91 12.86
CA VAL A 6 -4.36 -9.51 12.26
C VAL A 6 -4.53 -9.06 10.81
N ILE A 7 -5.38 -9.76 10.04
CA ILE A 7 -5.69 -9.41 8.65
C ILE A 7 -6.53 -8.14 8.57
N GLU A 8 -7.50 -7.97 9.46
CA GLU A 8 -8.31 -6.76 9.56
C GLU A 8 -7.45 -5.55 9.96
N ALA A 9 -6.52 -5.72 10.91
CA ALA A 9 -5.55 -4.70 11.27
C ALA A 9 -4.64 -4.34 10.08
N ALA A 10 -4.15 -5.34 9.33
CA ALA A 10 -3.37 -5.10 8.13
C ALA A 10 -4.18 -4.30 7.08
N CYS A 11 -5.44 -4.68 6.81
CA CYS A 11 -6.33 -3.95 5.91
C CYS A 11 -6.57 -2.51 6.38
N LYS A 12 -6.76 -2.28 7.68
CA LYS A 12 -6.92 -0.94 8.25
C LYS A 12 -5.66 -0.09 8.04
N THR A 13 -4.48 -0.67 8.26
CA THR A 13 -3.19 0.02 8.15
C THR A 13 -2.80 0.27 6.71
N VAL A 14 -2.84 -0.74 5.84
CA VAL A 14 -2.38 -0.64 4.44
C VAL A 14 -3.40 0.13 3.59
N VAL A 15 -4.67 -0.25 3.66
CA VAL A 15 -5.74 0.29 2.80
C VAL A 15 -6.44 1.47 3.48
N GLY A 16 -7.01 1.25 4.66
CA GLY A 16 -7.91 2.21 5.31
C GLY A 16 -7.27 3.56 5.61
N SER A 17 -6.03 3.57 6.11
CA SER A 17 -5.35 4.81 6.49
C SER A 17 -5.01 5.72 5.30
N ARG A 18 -5.09 5.24 4.06
CA ARG A 18 -4.80 6.07 2.87
C ARG A 18 -5.88 6.11 1.81
N LEU A 19 -6.71 5.08 1.64
CA LEU A 19 -7.71 5.03 0.58
C LEU A 19 -9.15 5.31 1.05
N LYS A 20 -9.38 5.39 2.37
CA LYS A 20 -10.73 5.58 2.96
C LYS A 20 -10.88 6.88 3.74
N GLN A 21 -10.10 7.92 3.42
CA GLN A 21 -10.26 9.24 4.06
C GLN A 21 -11.32 10.07 3.31
N SER A 22 -11.84 11.11 3.98
CA SER A 22 -12.85 12.00 3.42
C SER A 22 -12.36 12.67 2.13
N GLY A 23 -13.26 12.80 1.14
CA GLY A 23 -12.98 13.47 -0.13
C GLY A 23 -12.06 12.72 -1.09
N MET A 24 -11.71 11.47 -0.80
CA MET A 24 -10.82 10.68 -1.65
C MET A 24 -11.57 9.95 -2.77
N PHE A 25 -11.10 10.18 -4.00
CA PHE A 25 -11.55 9.46 -5.18
C PHE A 25 -10.35 8.79 -5.84
N TRP A 26 -10.47 7.51 -6.11
CA TRP A 26 -9.40 6.71 -6.68
C TRP A 26 -9.90 5.99 -7.93
N THR A 27 -9.08 6.00 -8.97
CA THR A 27 -9.20 4.99 -10.03
C THR A 27 -8.61 3.67 -9.51
N VAL A 28 -9.08 2.54 -10.02
CA VAL A 28 -8.52 1.21 -9.66
C VAL A 28 -7.01 1.18 -9.88
N ARG A 29 -6.54 1.72 -11.01
CA ARG A 29 -5.10 1.81 -11.32
C ARG A 29 -4.35 2.65 -10.29
N GLY A 30 -4.88 3.82 -9.94
CA GLY A 30 -4.26 4.71 -8.95
C GLY A 30 -4.22 4.11 -7.55
N ALA A 31 -5.33 3.53 -7.10
CA ALA A 31 -5.41 2.82 -5.82
C ALA A 31 -4.36 1.70 -5.74
N ASN A 32 -4.28 0.85 -6.76
CA ASN A 32 -3.33 -0.26 -6.80
C ASN A 32 -1.87 0.21 -6.75
N ALA A 33 -1.53 1.28 -7.48
CA ALA A 33 -0.18 1.85 -7.46
C ALA A 33 0.20 2.36 -6.05
N ILE A 34 -0.72 3.06 -5.38
CA ILE A 34 -0.49 3.53 -4.00
C ILE A 34 -0.39 2.37 -3.01
N LEU A 35 -1.23 1.34 -3.13
CA LEU A 35 -1.16 0.16 -2.26
C LEU A 35 0.18 -0.56 -2.41
N ALA A 36 0.65 -0.77 -3.65
CA ALA A 36 1.96 -1.38 -3.89
C ALA A 36 3.09 -0.60 -3.21
N LEU A 37 3.10 0.73 -3.36
CA LEU A 37 4.07 1.61 -2.70
C LEU A 37 4.04 1.45 -1.16
N ARG A 38 2.83 1.42 -0.58
CA ARG A 38 2.68 1.29 0.88
C ARG A 38 3.08 -0.09 1.40
N CYS A 39 2.80 -1.16 0.65
CA CYS A 39 3.29 -2.49 0.99
C CYS A 39 4.81 -2.52 1.05
N CYS A 40 5.49 -1.96 0.04
CA CYS A 40 6.97 -1.88 0.04
C CYS A 40 7.50 -1.05 1.21
N HIS A 41 6.87 0.10 1.50
CA HIS A 41 7.26 0.94 2.62
C HIS A 41 7.10 0.25 3.99
N LEU A 42 5.95 -0.39 4.24
CA LEU A 42 5.70 -1.07 5.51
C LEU A 42 6.55 -2.35 5.67
N ASN A 43 6.96 -2.96 4.56
CA ASN A 43 7.86 -4.12 4.56
C ASN A 43 9.35 -3.72 4.57
N GLY A 44 9.69 -2.43 4.60
CA GLY A 44 11.08 -1.94 4.59
C GLY A 44 11.82 -2.10 3.25
N GLY A 45 11.11 -2.39 2.17
CA GLY A 45 11.65 -2.54 0.81
C GLY A 45 11.30 -1.36 -0.10
N PHE A 46 11.22 -0.16 0.45
CA PHE A 46 10.87 1.04 -0.32
C PHE A 46 11.97 1.38 -1.32
N GLU A 47 13.22 1.25 -0.90
CA GLU A 47 14.43 1.52 -1.66
C GLU A 47 14.52 0.53 -2.83
N ASP A 48 14.42 -0.77 -2.57
CA ASP A 48 14.38 -1.81 -3.62
C ASP A 48 13.26 -1.57 -4.65
N TYR A 49 12.09 -1.11 -4.20
CA TYR A 49 10.96 -0.81 -5.08
C TYR A 49 11.27 0.30 -6.09
N TRP A 50 12.02 1.33 -5.69
CA TRP A 50 12.44 2.44 -6.54
C TRP A 50 13.64 2.09 -7.40
N GLU A 51 14.62 1.35 -6.86
CA GLU A 51 15.77 0.85 -7.62
C GLU A 51 15.31 0.05 -8.84
N ALA A 52 14.33 -0.84 -8.67
CA ALA A 52 13.75 -1.63 -9.76
C ALA A 52 12.97 -0.80 -10.81
N ARG A 53 12.62 0.45 -10.49
CA ARG A 53 11.85 1.37 -11.36
C ARG A 53 12.69 2.52 -11.89
N ARG A 54 13.95 2.62 -11.48
CA ARG A 54 14.86 3.64 -12.00
C ARG A 54 15.06 3.36 -13.49
N PRO A 55 14.77 4.31 -14.39
CA PRO A 55 15.09 4.14 -15.80
C PRO A 55 16.59 3.89 -15.94
N ALA A 56 16.97 2.93 -16.79
CA ALA A 56 18.35 2.82 -17.21
C ALA A 56 18.74 4.15 -17.90
N ALA A 57 19.85 4.73 -17.46
CA ALA A 57 20.40 5.96 -18.01
C ALA A 57 20.75 5.80 -19.50
#